data_AF-A0A6A3J5J9-F1
#
_entry.id   AF-A0A6A3J5J9-F1
#
_cell.length_a   1.000
_cell.length_b   1.000
_cell.length_c   1.000
_cell.angle_alpha   90.00
_cell.angle_beta   90.00
_cell.angle_gamma   90.00
#
_symmetry.space_group_name_H-M   'P 1'
#
loop_
_entity.id
_entity.type
_entity.pdbx_description
1 polymer ?
#
loop_
_entity_poly.entity_id
_entity_poly.type
_entity_poly.pdbx_seq_one_letter_code
_entity_poly.pdbx_strand_id
1 'polypeptide(L)'
;MCPAKSTGSAANRAVANFQLVEIARAAFTVPLLTNSNMADYDEEEVTRGVTVRDVKPADFIKAYAEHLKRSGKIELPAWWDVVKTASFKEYSPSDPDWYYIRAASIARKVYLRQYTGVGSLKKVYGGAARKGVHRQHFQQASGGLIRHILQQLEEMKVVEKCAEGVNKGGRKISSHGQQDLDRIAGQVVRA
;
A
#
# COMPACT_ATOMS: atom_id res chain seq x y z
N MET A 1 67.45 -10.74 -9.19
CA MET A 1 68.02 -12.05 -8.80
C MET A 1 67.31 -12.55 -7.56
N CYS A 2 66.66 -13.72 -7.62
CA CYS A 2 66.49 -14.57 -6.43
C CYS A 2 67.77 -15.39 -6.25
N PRO A 3 68.10 -15.80 -5.02
CA PRO A 3 68.36 -17.21 -4.81
C PRO A 3 67.69 -17.76 -3.54
N ALA A 4 67.60 -19.09 -3.49
CA ALA A 4 66.74 -19.90 -2.65
C ALA A 4 67.55 -20.92 -1.81
N LYS A 5 66.79 -21.70 -1.00
CA LYS A 5 67.08 -23.02 -0.36
C LYS A 5 67.63 -22.96 1.09
N SER A 6 66.86 -23.37 2.11
CA SER A 6 66.59 -24.75 2.64
C SER A 6 67.51 -25.05 3.84
N THR A 7 67.13 -25.50 5.05
CA THR A 7 66.45 -26.73 5.47
C THR A 7 66.44 -26.80 7.03
N GLY A 8 65.59 -27.65 7.63
CA GLY A 8 65.72 -28.18 9.01
C GLY A 8 64.64 -27.67 9.98
N SER A 9 63.54 -28.38 10.30
CA SER A 9 63.28 -29.75 10.77
C SER A 9 63.51 -29.98 12.27
N ALA A 10 62.40 -30.40 12.90
CA ALA A 10 62.31 -31.33 14.03
C ALA A 10 62.16 -30.79 15.47
N ALA A 11 61.19 -31.42 16.16
CA ALA A 11 60.98 -31.52 17.61
C ALA A 11 60.44 -30.24 18.28
N ASN A 12 59.20 -30.20 18.78
CA ASN A 12 58.69 -31.14 19.77
C ASN A 12 57.27 -31.63 19.47
N ARG A 13 57.23 -32.95 19.30
CA ARG A 13 56.09 -33.83 19.28
C ARG A 13 55.82 -34.26 20.73
N ALA A 14 54.53 -34.38 21.07
CA ALA A 14 53.99 -35.14 22.20
C ALA A 14 54.21 -34.50 23.60
N VAL A 15 53.29 -34.54 24.57
CA VAL A 15 51.95 -35.12 24.70
C VAL A 15 51.38 -34.54 26.00
N ALA A 16 50.25 -33.84 25.92
CA ALA A 16 49.33 -33.58 27.03
C ALA A 16 48.04 -33.00 26.38
N ASN A 17 47.22 -33.82 25.73
CA ASN A 17 46.22 -34.67 26.37
C ASN A 17 45.19 -33.83 27.13
N PHE A 18 44.14 -33.38 26.43
CA PHE A 18 42.74 -33.34 26.87
C PHE A 18 41.90 -32.64 25.78
N GLN A 19 40.87 -33.32 25.28
CA GLN A 19 39.69 -32.80 24.56
C GLN A 19 39.86 -31.53 23.70
N LEU A 20 39.89 -31.63 22.36
CA LEU A 20 39.31 -30.66 21.41
C LEU A 20 39.67 -31.02 19.95
N VAL A 21 39.26 -32.20 19.47
CA VAL A 21 39.33 -32.56 18.04
C VAL A 21 37.99 -33.14 17.61
N GLU A 22 36.93 -32.31 17.60
CA GLU A 22 35.65 -32.69 16.97
C GLU A 22 34.73 -31.51 16.62
N ILE A 23 35.24 -30.36 16.14
CA ILE A 23 34.37 -29.22 15.75
C ILE A 23 34.66 -28.59 14.37
N ALA A 24 35.74 -28.97 13.67
CA ALA A 24 36.14 -28.25 12.45
C ALA A 24 36.10 -29.10 11.17
N ARG A 25 34.97 -29.75 10.85
CA ARG A 25 34.79 -30.42 9.55
C ARG A 25 33.34 -30.67 9.08
N ALA A 26 32.45 -29.69 9.24
CA ALA A 26 31.10 -29.72 8.66
C ALA A 26 30.70 -28.41 7.96
N ALA A 27 31.66 -27.74 7.30
CA ALA A 27 31.43 -26.51 6.55
C ALA A 27 31.31 -26.77 5.04
N PHE A 28 30.42 -27.68 4.61
CA PHE A 28 29.95 -27.73 3.21
C PHE A 28 28.69 -28.61 3.03
N THR A 29 27.60 -28.28 3.71
CA THR A 29 26.23 -28.56 3.24
C THR A 29 25.34 -27.48 3.82
N VAL A 30 24.96 -26.51 2.98
CA VAL A 30 23.97 -25.50 3.32
C VAL A 30 22.64 -26.24 3.59
N PRO A 31 22.07 -26.19 4.81
CA PRO A 31 20.69 -26.57 4.98
C PRO A 31 19.85 -25.47 4.32
N LEU A 32 19.08 -25.85 3.30
CA LEU A 32 17.98 -25.04 2.79
C LEU A 32 17.03 -24.77 3.97
N LEU A 33 17.17 -23.61 4.59
CA LEU A 33 16.11 -23.02 5.39
C LEU A 33 15.02 -22.59 4.42
N THR A 34 14.09 -23.49 4.12
CA THR A 34 12.76 -23.14 3.63
C THR A 34 11.95 -22.51 4.79
N ASN A 35 12.49 -21.47 5.39
CA ASN A 35 11.70 -20.52 6.15
C ASN A 35 11.24 -19.48 5.13
N SER A 36 10.09 -19.75 4.52
CA SER A 36 9.36 -18.84 3.65
C SER A 36 8.73 -17.67 4.40
N ASN A 37 9.40 -17.13 5.41
CA ASN A 37 9.00 -15.94 6.15
C ASN A 37 10.18 -14.95 6.14
N MET A 38 10.42 -14.38 4.96
CA MET A 38 11.25 -13.20 4.77
C MET A 38 10.39 -11.95 4.94
N ALA A 39 9.85 -11.76 6.15
CA ALA A 39 9.08 -10.56 6.50
C ALA A 39 9.00 -10.28 8.01
N ASP A 40 9.90 -10.82 8.83
CA ASP A 40 10.02 -10.39 10.24
C ASP A 40 11.18 -9.40 10.32
N TYR A 41 10.85 -8.13 10.09
CA TYR A 41 11.71 -6.96 10.31
C TYR A 41 10.98 -6.07 11.32
N ASP A 42 11.39 -6.18 12.58
CA ASP A 42 11.23 -5.31 13.75
C ASP A 42 9.89 -4.54 13.93
N GLU A 43 8.99 -5.14 14.74
CA GLU A 43 7.93 -4.42 15.47
C GLU A 43 8.55 -3.60 16.63
N GLU A 44 8.96 -2.37 16.37
CA GLU A 44 8.95 -1.38 17.44
C GLU A 44 7.51 -0.88 17.62
N GLU A 45 6.87 -1.26 18.74
CA GLU A 45 5.58 -0.71 19.13
C GLU A 45 5.68 0.80 19.29
N VAL A 46 5.26 1.52 18.25
CA VAL A 46 5.11 2.97 18.34
C VAL A 46 3.80 3.25 19.06
N THR A 47 3.85 3.41 20.38
CA THR A 47 2.75 3.95 21.19
C THR A 47 2.56 5.45 20.93
N ARG A 48 2.26 5.79 19.66
CA ARG A 48 1.78 7.10 19.21
C ARG A 48 0.39 6.92 18.62
N GLY A 49 -0.39 8.00 18.55
CA GLY A 49 -1.69 7.96 17.86
C GLY A 49 -1.52 7.45 16.43
N VAL A 50 -2.16 6.33 16.11
CA VAL A 50 -2.10 5.71 14.78
C VAL A 50 -2.84 6.60 13.80
N THR A 51 -2.18 6.98 12.71
CA THR A 51 -2.80 7.74 11.61
C THR A 51 -2.91 6.90 10.35
N VAL A 52 -3.73 7.33 9.40
CA VAL A 52 -3.86 6.69 8.06
C VAL A 52 -2.51 6.61 7.30
N ARG A 53 -1.50 7.39 7.71
CA ARG A 53 -0.17 7.39 7.10
C ARG A 53 0.68 6.20 7.56
N ASP A 54 0.44 5.70 8.77
CA ASP A 54 1.20 4.60 9.38
C ASP A 54 0.71 3.22 8.88
N VAL A 55 -0.49 3.15 8.28
CA VAL A 55 -1.10 1.90 7.82
C VAL A 55 -0.78 1.61 6.34
N LYS A 56 -0.54 0.33 6.04
CA LYS A 56 -0.42 -0.17 4.66
C LYS A 56 -1.67 0.22 3.85
N PRO A 57 -1.51 0.84 2.66
CA PRO A 57 -2.65 1.39 1.91
C PRO A 57 -3.70 0.34 1.52
N ALA A 58 -3.27 -0.88 1.17
CA ALA A 58 -4.16 -1.94 0.72
C ALA A 58 -5.09 -2.42 1.84
N ASP A 59 -4.52 -2.61 3.05
CA ASP A 59 -5.25 -3.12 4.21
C ASP A 59 -6.25 -2.09 4.73
N PHE A 60 -5.84 -0.82 4.77
CA PHE A 60 -6.74 0.29 5.08
C PHE A 60 -7.93 0.38 4.11
N ILE A 61 -7.67 0.26 2.80
CA ILE A 61 -8.73 0.39 1.78
C ILE A 61 -9.76 -0.73 1.92
N LYS A 62 -9.32 -1.97 2.21
CA LYS A 62 -10.22 -3.11 2.43
C LYS A 62 -11.09 -2.90 3.67
N ALA A 63 -10.47 -2.58 4.81
CA ALA A 63 -11.19 -2.36 6.06
C ALA A 63 -12.18 -1.19 5.97
N TYR A 64 -11.79 -0.08 5.32
CA TYR A 64 -12.68 1.05 5.14
C TYR A 64 -13.81 0.74 4.16
N ALA A 65 -13.57 -0.05 3.11
CA ALA A 65 -14.64 -0.50 2.21
C ALA A 65 -15.69 -1.34 2.94
N GLU A 66 -15.28 -2.24 3.84
CA GLU A 66 -16.19 -3.01 4.69
C GLU A 66 -16.96 -2.12 5.67
N HIS A 67 -16.32 -1.10 6.23
CA HIS A 67 -16.99 -0.12 7.09
C HIS A 67 -18.08 0.64 6.33
N LEU A 68 -17.80 1.06 5.10
CA LEU A 68 -18.77 1.75 4.25
C LEU A 68 -19.98 0.86 3.94
N LYS A 69 -19.77 -0.43 3.66
CA LYS A 69 -20.87 -1.40 3.48
C LYS A 69 -21.72 -1.55 4.73
N ARG A 70 -21.07 -1.76 5.89
CA ARG A 70 -21.74 -1.88 7.18
C ARG A 70 -22.54 -0.64 7.54
N SER A 71 -22.05 0.54 7.15
CA SER A 71 -22.72 1.80 7.43
C SER A 71 -24.01 1.99 6.62
N GLY A 72 -24.12 1.39 5.43
CA GLY A 72 -25.29 1.52 4.55
C GLY A 72 -25.60 2.95 4.08
N LYS A 73 -24.69 3.92 4.28
CA LYS A 73 -24.94 5.35 3.98
C LYS A 73 -24.60 5.76 2.54
N ILE A 74 -23.90 4.92 1.80
CA ILE A 74 -23.56 5.19 0.40
C ILE A 74 -24.59 4.52 -0.48
N GLU A 75 -25.34 5.34 -1.23
CA GLU A 75 -26.27 4.85 -2.23
C GLU A 75 -25.49 4.46 -3.49
N LEU A 76 -25.72 3.23 -3.95
CA LEU A 76 -25.14 2.73 -5.18
C LEU A 76 -25.88 3.35 -6.38
N PRO A 77 -25.18 4.02 -7.30
CA PRO A 77 -25.83 4.64 -8.45
C PRO A 77 -26.33 3.57 -9.43
N ALA A 78 -27.49 3.78 -10.05
CA ALA A 78 -28.14 2.80 -10.94
C ALA A 78 -27.26 2.23 -12.09
N TRP A 79 -26.15 2.88 -12.44
CA TRP A 79 -25.24 2.46 -13.51
C TRP A 79 -24.00 1.68 -13.02
N TRP A 80 -23.88 1.40 -11.72
CA TRP A 80 -22.64 0.87 -11.12
C TRP A 80 -22.21 -0.52 -11.64
N ASP A 81 -23.15 -1.33 -12.10
CA ASP A 81 -22.93 -2.69 -12.61
C ASP A 81 -22.55 -2.70 -14.11
N VAL A 82 -23.03 -1.73 -14.88
CA VAL A 82 -22.80 -1.65 -16.33
C VAL A 82 -21.46 -0.96 -16.67
N VAL A 83 -20.98 -0.06 -15.82
CA VAL A 83 -19.85 0.81 -16.18
C VAL A 83 -18.49 0.15 -16.07
N LYS A 84 -17.59 0.63 -16.93
CA LYS A 84 -16.15 0.50 -16.73
C LYS A 84 -15.56 1.73 -16.06
N THR A 85 -14.47 1.52 -15.33
CA THR A 85 -13.86 2.56 -14.50
C THR A 85 -13.13 3.67 -15.26
N ALA A 86 -12.64 3.37 -16.47
CA ALA A 86 -12.02 4.33 -17.37
C ALA A 86 -12.23 3.92 -18.83
N SER A 87 -12.12 4.88 -19.75
CA SER A 87 -12.29 4.66 -21.19
C SER A 87 -11.32 3.61 -21.74
N PHE A 88 -10.09 3.60 -21.23
CA PHE A 88 -9.00 2.74 -21.69
C PHE A 88 -9.02 1.32 -21.12
N LYS A 89 -9.96 1.00 -20.21
CA LYS A 89 -10.17 -0.37 -19.76
C LYS A 89 -11.05 -1.11 -20.76
N GLU A 90 -10.69 -2.35 -21.06
CA GLU A 90 -11.43 -3.23 -21.97
C GLU A 90 -12.58 -3.94 -21.25
N TYR A 91 -12.33 -4.39 -20.02
CA TYR A 91 -13.29 -5.12 -19.18
C TYR A 91 -13.82 -4.28 -18.02
N SER A 92 -14.99 -4.66 -17.50
CA SER A 92 -15.55 -4.16 -16.25
C SER A 92 -14.73 -4.64 -15.03
N PRO A 93 -14.84 -3.97 -13.87
CA PRO A 93 -14.20 -4.43 -12.64
C PRO A 93 -14.70 -5.82 -12.23
N SER A 94 -13.79 -6.70 -11.84
CA SER A 94 -14.12 -8.08 -11.45
C SER A 94 -14.78 -8.18 -10.08
N ASP A 95 -14.38 -7.34 -9.13
CA ASP A 95 -14.93 -7.35 -7.77
C ASP A 95 -16.33 -6.71 -7.75
N PRO A 96 -17.36 -7.35 -7.16
CA PRO A 96 -18.70 -6.74 -7.06
C PRO A 96 -18.68 -5.47 -6.21
N ASP A 97 -17.77 -5.38 -5.25
CA ASP A 97 -17.66 -4.26 -4.31
C ASP A 97 -16.67 -3.19 -4.74
N TRP A 98 -16.32 -3.18 -6.02
CA TRP A 98 -15.32 -2.26 -6.57
C TRP A 98 -15.65 -0.79 -6.28
N TYR A 99 -16.94 -0.44 -6.17
CA TYR A 99 -17.41 0.91 -5.87
C TYR A 99 -16.97 1.37 -4.48
N TYR A 100 -17.18 0.54 -3.45
CA TYR A 100 -16.78 0.83 -2.07
C TYR A 100 -15.26 0.90 -1.92
N ILE A 101 -14.54 -0.02 -2.57
CA ILE A 101 -13.07 -0.02 -2.62
C ILE A 101 -12.57 1.30 -3.22
N ARG A 102 -13.23 1.77 -4.28
CA ARG A 102 -12.87 3.03 -4.93
C ARG A 102 -13.19 4.25 -4.07
N ALA A 103 -14.34 4.25 -3.38
CA ALA A 103 -14.70 5.29 -2.42
C ALA A 103 -13.67 5.39 -1.28
N ALA A 104 -13.27 4.25 -0.72
CA ALA A 104 -12.22 4.16 0.28
C ALA A 104 -10.86 4.70 -0.21
N SER A 105 -10.46 4.31 -1.42
CA SER A 105 -9.23 4.81 -2.04
C SER A 105 -9.25 6.33 -2.23
N ILE A 106 -10.38 6.89 -2.67
CA ILE A 106 -10.55 8.33 -2.87
C ILE A 106 -10.49 9.07 -1.54
N ALA A 107 -11.19 8.60 -0.50
CA ALA A 107 -11.17 9.18 0.84
C ALA A 107 -9.72 9.27 1.38
N ARG A 108 -8.94 8.18 1.25
CA ARG A 108 -7.51 8.18 1.63
C ARG A 108 -6.69 9.19 0.83
N LYS A 109 -6.93 9.33 -0.48
CA LYS A 109 -6.19 10.30 -1.31
C LYS A 109 -6.50 11.75 -0.91
N VAL A 110 -7.75 12.04 -0.58
CA VAL A 110 -8.16 13.37 -0.08
C VAL A 110 -7.54 13.68 1.28
N TYR A 111 -7.41 12.68 2.16
CA TYR A 111 -6.70 12.82 3.44
C TYR A 111 -5.21 13.19 3.24
N LEU A 112 -4.52 12.50 2.33
CA LEU A 112 -3.09 12.73 2.08
C LEU A 112 -2.81 14.05 1.36
N ARG A 113 -3.64 14.40 0.38
CA ARG A 113 -3.51 15.63 -0.42
C ARG A 113 -4.80 16.44 -0.29
N GLN A 114 -4.79 17.38 0.64
CA GLN A 114 -5.91 18.30 0.82
C GLN A 114 -6.07 19.21 -0.41
N TYR A 115 -7.26 19.78 -0.58
CA TYR A 115 -7.61 20.64 -1.73
C TYR A 115 -7.56 19.88 -3.08
N THR A 116 -7.94 18.60 -3.07
CA THR A 116 -7.93 17.77 -4.27
C THR A 116 -9.23 17.94 -5.08
N GLY A 117 -9.08 18.28 -6.36
CA GLY A 117 -10.18 18.34 -7.33
C GLY A 117 -10.34 17.06 -8.18
N VAL A 118 -11.46 16.94 -8.89
CA VAL A 118 -11.77 15.79 -9.75
C VAL A 118 -10.69 15.57 -10.82
N GLY A 119 -10.17 16.65 -11.43
CA GLY A 119 -9.13 16.56 -12.46
C GLY A 119 -7.81 15.95 -11.96
N SER A 120 -7.45 16.17 -10.70
CA SER A 120 -6.26 15.56 -10.08
C SER A 120 -6.48 14.07 -9.88
N LEU A 121 -7.63 13.68 -9.33
CA LEU A 121 -7.99 12.27 -9.15
C LEU A 121 -8.09 11.51 -10.48
N LYS A 122 -8.61 12.15 -11.53
CA LYS A 122 -8.63 11.59 -12.89
C LYS A 122 -7.22 11.25 -13.41
N LYS A 123 -6.20 12.02 -13.01
CA LYS A 123 -4.80 11.72 -13.35
C LYS A 123 -4.24 10.60 -12.48
N VAL A 124 -4.54 10.60 -11.18
CA VAL A 124 -4.09 9.56 -10.24
C VAL A 124 -4.60 8.17 -10.62
N TYR A 125 -5.87 8.06 -11.01
CA TYR A 125 -6.48 6.80 -11.47
C TYR A 125 -6.37 6.58 -12.99
N GLY A 126 -5.68 7.49 -13.70
CA GLY A 126 -5.40 7.34 -15.12
C GLY A 126 -4.38 6.21 -15.37
N GLY A 127 -4.15 5.91 -16.63
CA GLY A 127 -3.22 4.84 -17.01
C GLY A 127 -2.84 4.88 -18.48
N ALA A 128 -1.97 3.94 -18.87
CA ALA A 128 -1.59 3.75 -20.25
C ALA A 128 -2.74 3.10 -21.03
N ALA A 129 -3.21 3.76 -22.09
CA ALA A 129 -4.22 3.23 -22.99
C ALA A 129 -3.55 2.51 -24.16
N ARG A 130 -3.95 1.25 -24.38
CA ARG A 130 -3.55 0.49 -25.57
C ARG A 130 -4.34 0.99 -26.78
N LYS A 131 -3.64 1.30 -27.88
CA LYS A 131 -4.23 1.77 -29.14
C LYS A 131 -4.00 0.79 -30.30
N GLY A 132 -4.03 -0.52 -29.99
CA GLY A 132 -3.74 -1.58 -30.96
C GLY A 132 -2.28 -1.53 -31.41
N VAL A 133 -2.06 -1.16 -32.68
CA VAL A 133 -0.74 -1.06 -33.33
C VAL A 133 0.02 0.20 -32.92
N HIS A 134 -0.68 1.28 -32.53
CA HIS A 134 -0.05 2.53 -32.16
C HIS A 134 0.57 2.48 -30.75
N ARG A 135 1.59 3.33 -30.52
CA ARG A 135 2.22 3.49 -29.20
C ARG A 135 1.19 3.84 -28.13
N GLN A 136 1.45 3.36 -26.90
CA GLN A 136 0.60 3.63 -25.76
C GLN A 136 0.67 5.10 -25.35
N HIS A 137 -0.47 5.69 -24.99
CA HIS A 137 -0.55 7.06 -24.48
C HIS A 137 -1.32 7.09 -23.17
N PHE A 138 -0.99 8.04 -22.30
CA PHE A 138 -1.70 8.25 -21.06
C PHE A 138 -3.14 8.72 -21.31
N GLN A 139 -4.12 8.06 -20.71
CA GLN A 139 -5.51 8.52 -20.65
C GLN A 139 -5.99 8.66 -19.21
N GLN A 140 -6.84 9.66 -19.02
CA GLN A 140 -7.44 9.96 -17.73
C GLN A 140 -8.56 8.97 -17.39
N ALA A 141 -8.82 8.79 -16.09
CA ALA A 141 -9.97 8.03 -15.61
C ALA A 141 -11.32 8.72 -15.90
N SER A 142 -12.41 7.97 -15.78
CA SER A 142 -13.76 8.51 -15.88
C SER A 142 -14.03 9.53 -14.77
N GLY A 143 -14.45 10.74 -15.15
CA GLY A 143 -14.71 11.83 -14.21
C GLY A 143 -16.07 11.74 -13.52
N GLY A 144 -17.08 11.16 -14.19
CA GLY A 144 -18.43 11.05 -13.64
C GLY A 144 -18.47 10.19 -12.38
N LEU A 145 -17.79 9.04 -12.43
CA LEU A 145 -17.64 8.12 -11.31
C LEU A 145 -16.99 8.78 -10.09
N ILE A 146 -15.83 9.43 -10.29
CA ILE A 146 -15.09 10.08 -9.21
C ILE A 146 -15.92 11.22 -8.61
N ARG A 147 -16.65 11.98 -9.44
CA ARG A 147 -17.51 13.07 -8.98
C ARG A 147 -18.65 12.55 -8.10
N HIS A 148 -19.32 11.48 -8.52
CA HIS A 148 -20.41 10.87 -7.77
C HIS A 148 -19.95 10.39 -6.40
N ILE A 149 -18.84 9.67 -6.34
CA ILE A 149 -18.26 9.21 -5.06
C ILE A 149 -17.98 10.38 -4.13
N LEU A 150 -17.41 11.46 -4.65
CA LEU A 150 -17.11 12.63 -3.83
C LEU A 150 -18.38 13.31 -3.30
N GLN A 151 -19.45 13.37 -4.09
CA GLN A 151 -20.76 13.89 -3.66
C GLN A 151 -21.35 13.03 -2.54
N GLN A 152 -21.29 11.71 -2.68
CA GLN A 152 -21.74 10.78 -1.63
C GLN A 152 -20.92 10.92 -0.33
N LEU A 153 -19.60 11.08 -0.43
CA LEU A 153 -18.73 11.34 0.73
C LEU A 153 -18.98 12.71 1.39
N GLU A 154 -19.53 13.66 0.64
CA GLU A 154 -19.94 14.98 1.14
C GLU A 154 -21.28 14.90 1.88
N GLU A 155 -22.23 14.12 1.37
CA GLU A 155 -23.49 13.81 2.07
C GLU A 155 -23.23 13.11 3.41
N MET A 156 -22.25 12.20 3.45
CA MET A 156 -21.77 11.56 4.68
C MET A 156 -20.94 12.49 5.60
N LYS A 157 -20.70 13.75 5.20
CA LYS A 157 -19.86 14.73 5.93
C LYS A 157 -18.43 14.26 6.22
N VAL A 158 -17.90 13.32 5.44
CA VAL A 158 -16.49 12.91 5.50
C VAL A 158 -15.62 13.93 4.79
N VAL A 159 -16.11 14.48 3.68
CA VAL A 159 -15.41 15.45 2.84
C VAL A 159 -16.20 16.76 2.80
N GLU A 160 -15.49 17.87 2.92
CA GLU A 160 -16.03 19.22 2.80
C GLU A 160 -15.52 19.90 1.51
N LYS A 161 -16.36 20.77 0.94
CA LYS A 161 -15.94 21.70 -0.10
C LYS A 161 -15.21 22.88 0.55
N CYS A 162 -14.04 23.24 0.02
CA CYS A 162 -13.39 24.47 0.44
C CYS A 162 -14.12 25.68 -0.14
N ALA A 163 -14.24 26.75 0.63
CA ALA A 163 -14.79 28.02 0.15
C ALA A 163 -13.98 28.55 -1.05
N GLU A 164 -14.68 29.15 -2.01
CA GLU A 164 -14.05 29.76 -3.19
C GLU A 164 -13.15 30.93 -2.74
N GLY A 165 -11.85 30.82 -3.01
CA GLY A 165 -10.86 31.86 -2.67
C GLY A 165 -9.61 31.36 -1.96
N VAL A 166 -9.65 30.20 -1.30
CA VAL A 166 -8.47 29.57 -0.67
C VAL A 166 -7.96 28.43 -1.56
N ASN A 167 -6.76 28.59 -2.13
CA ASN A 167 -6.04 27.56 -2.89
C ASN A 167 -6.82 26.90 -4.05
N LYS A 168 -7.17 27.67 -5.10
CA LYS A 168 -7.70 27.19 -6.40
C LYS A 168 -9.01 26.36 -6.35
N GLY A 169 -9.68 26.27 -5.20
CA GLY A 169 -10.88 25.46 -5.01
C GLY A 169 -10.58 23.96 -4.92
N GLY A 170 -11.50 23.18 -4.33
CA GLY A 170 -11.32 21.74 -4.19
C GLY A 170 -12.07 21.15 -3.01
N ARG A 171 -11.69 19.93 -2.63
CA ARG A 171 -12.25 19.20 -1.50
C ARG A 171 -11.18 18.93 -0.43
N LYS A 172 -11.57 19.06 0.83
CA LYS A 172 -10.75 18.80 2.01
C LYS A 172 -11.48 17.79 2.90
N ILE A 173 -10.74 17.02 3.70
CA ILE A 173 -11.34 16.17 4.71
C ILE A 173 -11.93 17.03 5.85
N SER A 174 -13.12 16.68 6.34
CA SER A 174 -13.71 17.32 7.52
C SER A 174 -13.02 16.85 8.80
N SER A 175 -13.23 17.56 9.91
CA SER A 175 -12.75 17.10 11.23
C SER A 175 -13.38 15.75 11.62
N HIS A 176 -14.68 15.57 11.32
CA HIS A 176 -15.38 14.31 11.56
C HIS A 176 -14.83 13.16 10.70
N GLY A 177 -14.59 13.42 9.41
CA GLY A 177 -14.01 12.44 8.49
C GLY A 177 -12.59 12.05 8.87
N GLN A 178 -11.79 12.99 9.37
CA GLN A 178 -10.46 12.69 9.88
C GLN A 178 -10.51 11.74 11.09
N GLN A 179 -11.38 11.99 12.06
CA GLN A 179 -11.56 11.11 13.22
C GLN A 179 -12.02 9.70 12.83
N ASP A 180 -12.92 9.58 11.85
CA ASP A 180 -13.41 8.29 11.39
C ASP A 180 -12.31 7.47 10.69
N LEU A 181 -11.54 8.10 9.79
CA LEU A 181 -10.43 7.45 9.11
C LEU A 181 -9.33 7.02 10.09
N ASP A 182 -8.97 7.87 11.06
CA ASP A 182 -7.93 7.55 12.04
C ASP A 182 -8.40 6.46 13.03
N ARG A 183 -9.69 6.42 13.41
CA ARG A 183 -10.26 5.32 14.21
C ARG A 183 -10.14 3.97 13.49
N ILE A 184 -10.49 3.94 12.20
CA ILE A 184 -10.43 2.72 11.39
C ILE A 184 -8.98 2.31 11.14
N ALA A 185 -8.07 3.27 10.96
CA ALA A 185 -6.63 2.99 10.90
C ALA A 185 -6.14 2.30 12.19
N GLY A 186 -6.58 2.78 13.36
CA GLY A 186 -6.29 2.14 14.64
C GLY A 186 -6.88 0.72 14.79
N GLN A 187 -8.00 0.42 14.15
CA GLN A 187 -8.56 -0.94 14.11
C GLN A 187 -7.72 -1.88 13.25
N VAL A 188 -7.21 -1.40 12.10
CA VAL A 188 -6.39 -2.20 11.18
C VAL A 188 -5.03 -2.57 11.77
N VAL A 189 -4.42 -1.70 12.57
CA VAL A 189 -3.12 -2.00 13.22
C VAL A 189 -3.28 -3.03 14.33
N ARG A 190 -4.46 -3.10 14.96
CA ARG A 190 -4.76 -4.08 16.03
C ARG A 190 -5.23 -5.43 15.52
N ALA A 191 -5.59 -5.51 14.24
CA ALA A 191 -6.15 -6.70 13.59
C ALA A 191 -5.05 -7.51 12.92
#